data_AF-N9PCC2-F1
#
_entry.id   AF-N9PCC2-F1
#
_cell.length_a   1.000
_cell.length_b   1.000
_cell.length_c   1.000
_cell.angle_alpha   90.00
_cell.angle_beta   90.00
_cell.angle_gamma   90.00
#
_symmetry.space_group_name_H-M   'P 1'
#
loop_
_entity.id
_entity.type
_entity.pdbx_description
1 polymer ?
#
loop_
_entity_poly.entity_id
_entity_poly.type
_entity_poly.pdbx_seq_one_letter_code
_entity_poly.pdbx_strand_id
1 'polypeptide(L)'
;MTKYQQNQTFSMLQDQLVKFPDAVWVQIYKDKMQLMNIDGTITHTLLPDVPYAHPRSIIADFDAAAVTLKRLLPSSMMKKLFSSIALLQIMDLPEDGLTEVEKRALLELGYESSVQNVILFDHAGNALTKARVPPNIE
;
A
#
# COMPACT_ATOMS: atom_id res chain seq x y z
N MET A 1 10.54 -39.89 -5.27
CA MET A 1 10.44 -39.06 -4.07
C MET A 1 11.01 -37.69 -4.37
N THR A 2 10.12 -36.69 -4.30
CA THR A 2 10.32 -35.24 -4.14
C THR A 2 11.31 -34.51 -5.05
N LYS A 3 10.73 -33.91 -6.10
CA LYS A 3 11.22 -32.69 -6.76
C LYS A 3 11.21 -31.55 -5.73
N TYR A 4 12.36 -31.26 -5.12
CA TYR A 4 12.48 -30.13 -4.21
C TYR A 4 12.65 -28.83 -5.00
N GLN A 5 11.70 -27.94 -4.73
CA GLN A 5 11.83 -26.48 -4.73
C GLN A 5 12.06 -25.83 -6.09
N GLN A 6 10.93 -25.52 -6.72
CA GLN A 6 10.82 -24.28 -7.49
C GLN A 6 11.28 -23.14 -6.58
N ASN A 7 12.40 -22.50 -6.93
CA ASN A 7 12.76 -21.18 -6.41
C ASN A 7 11.68 -20.20 -6.88
N GLN A 8 10.58 -20.11 -6.12
CA GLN A 8 9.65 -19.00 -6.24
C GLN A 8 10.36 -17.82 -5.59
N THR A 9 10.90 -16.92 -6.41
CA THR A 9 11.35 -15.61 -5.96
C THR A 9 10.10 -14.87 -5.48
N PHE A 10 9.77 -15.00 -4.20
CA PHE A 10 8.71 -14.21 -3.60
C PHE A 10 9.11 -12.74 -3.67
N SER A 11 8.19 -11.87 -4.06
CA SER A 11 8.43 -10.43 -4.00
C SER A 11 8.50 -9.98 -2.54
N MET A 12 9.20 -8.88 -2.26
CA MET A 12 9.28 -8.35 -0.89
C MET A 12 7.89 -8.06 -0.30
N LEU A 13 6.92 -7.70 -1.15
CA LEU A 13 5.52 -7.55 -0.77
C LEU A 13 4.91 -8.86 -0.26
N GLN A 14 5.12 -9.97 -0.97
CA GLN A 14 4.63 -11.29 -0.54
C GLN A 14 5.25 -11.70 0.79
N ASP A 15 6.55 -11.43 1.00
CA ASP A 15 7.21 -11.67 2.28
C ASP A 15 6.55 -10.88 3.42
N GLN A 16 6.18 -9.61 3.18
CA GLN A 16 5.48 -8.81 4.20
C GLN A 16 4.06 -9.32 4.46
N LEU A 17 3.32 -9.75 3.44
CA LEU A 17 1.98 -10.30 3.59
C LEU A 17 1.98 -11.59 4.41
N VAL A 18 2.99 -12.44 4.23
CA VAL A 18 3.19 -13.66 5.05
C VAL A 18 3.56 -13.29 6.49
N LYS A 19 4.45 -12.31 6.66
CA LYS A 19 4.91 -11.87 7.99
C LYS A 19 3.82 -11.16 8.80
N PHE A 20 2.92 -10.44 8.11
CA PHE A 20 1.90 -9.61 8.72
C PHE A 20 0.51 -9.96 8.12
N PRO A 21 -0.13 -11.05 8.59
CA PRO A 21 -1.40 -11.51 8.02
C PRO A 21 -2.57 -10.55 8.25
N ASP A 22 -2.46 -9.65 9.23
CA ASP A 22 -3.43 -8.57 9.51
C ASP A 22 -3.05 -7.24 8.85
N ALA A 23 -2.06 -7.23 7.94
CA ALA A 23 -1.70 -6.04 7.19
C ALA A 23 -2.82 -5.61 6.25
N VAL A 24 -2.92 -4.30 6.06
CA VAL A 24 -3.87 -3.71 5.12
C VAL A 24 -3.13 -3.45 3.83
N TRP A 25 -3.48 -4.18 2.78
CA TRP A 25 -2.86 -4.02 1.46
C TRP A 25 -3.77 -3.20 0.55
N VAL A 26 -3.25 -2.05 0.12
CA VAL A 26 -3.95 -1.16 -0.81
C VAL A 26 -3.12 -0.98 -2.07
N GLN A 27 -3.76 -1.17 -3.22
CA GLN A 27 -3.23 -0.79 -4.51
C GLN A 27 -3.71 0.62 -4.89
N ILE A 28 -2.78 1.47 -5.29
CA ILE A 28 -3.04 2.86 -5.69
C ILE A 28 -2.74 3.00 -7.18
N TYR A 29 -3.78 3.39 -7.93
CA TYR A 29 -3.73 3.75 -9.35
C TYR A 29 -3.89 5.27 -9.48
N LYS A 30 -3.76 5.82 -10.69
CA LYS A 30 -4.03 7.25 -10.94
C LYS A 30 -5.51 7.61 -10.78
N ASP A 31 -6.41 6.67 -11.02
CA ASP A 31 -7.85 6.90 -11.14
C ASP A 31 -8.70 6.13 -10.12
N LYS A 32 -8.08 5.29 -9.28
CA LYS A 32 -8.78 4.47 -8.28
C LYS A 32 -7.82 3.94 -7.21
N MET A 33 -8.42 3.52 -6.10
CA MET A 33 -7.74 2.70 -5.09
C MET A 33 -8.46 1.37 -4.93
N GLN A 34 -7.70 0.31 -4.65
CA GLN A 34 -8.23 -1.03 -4.44
C GLN A 34 -7.73 -1.61 -3.12
N LEU A 35 -8.65 -2.16 -2.34
CA LEU A 35 -8.32 -2.92 -1.14
C LEU A 35 -8.18 -4.39 -1.55
N MET A 36 -7.07 -4.99 -1.14
CA MET A 36 -6.68 -6.34 -1.53
C MET A 36 -6.74 -7.28 -0.33
N ASN A 37 -7.13 -8.52 -0.57
CA ASN A 37 -6.89 -9.63 0.34
C ASN A 37 -5.45 -10.14 0.19
N ILE A 38 -4.95 -10.86 1.21
CA ILE A 38 -3.61 -11.46 1.22
C ILE A 38 -3.36 -12.44 0.06
N ASP A 39 -4.42 -13.00 -0.53
CA ASP A 39 -4.36 -13.94 -1.65
C ASP A 39 -4.31 -13.24 -3.03
N GLY A 40 -4.32 -11.90 -3.05
CA GLY A 40 -4.32 -11.10 -4.28
C GLY A 40 -5.69 -10.80 -4.85
N THR A 41 -6.78 -11.25 -4.22
CA THR A 41 -8.13 -10.91 -4.65
C THR A 41 -8.52 -9.48 -4.25
N ILE A 42 -9.21 -8.78 -5.14
CA ILE A 42 -9.73 -7.43 -4.87
C ILE A 42 -10.97 -7.56 -3.99
N THR A 43 -10.96 -6.91 -2.83
CA THR A 43 -12.12 -6.87 -1.92
C THR A 43 -13.00 -5.65 -2.20
N HIS A 44 -12.39 -4.48 -2.40
CA HIS A 44 -13.11 -3.24 -2.68
C HIS A 44 -12.35 -2.43 -3.72
N THR A 45 -13.08 -1.70 -4.56
CA THR A 45 -12.54 -0.71 -5.49
C THR A 45 -13.28 0.58 -5.27
N LEU A 46 -12.55 1.69 -5.18
CA LEU A 46 -13.13 3.02 -5.07
C LEU A 46 -12.52 3.95 -6.11
N LEU A 47 -13.39 4.62 -6.86
CA LEU A 47 -13.03 5.74 -7.71
C LEU A 47 -13.15 7.02 -6.88
N PRO A 48 -12.20 7.96 -6.98
CA PRO A 48 -12.25 9.19 -6.23
C PRO A 48 -13.30 10.14 -6.83
N ASP A 49 -14.03 10.87 -5.99
CA ASP A 49 -14.96 11.91 -6.47
C ASP A 49 -14.22 13.13 -7.03
N VAL A 50 -13.02 13.40 -6.51
CA VAL A 50 -12.09 14.43 -6.97
C VAL A 50 -10.80 13.73 -7.39
N PRO A 51 -10.33 13.89 -8.64
CA PRO A 51 -9.07 13.28 -9.08
C PRO A 51 -7.91 13.70 -8.17
N TYR A 52 -7.20 12.72 -7.62
CA TYR A 52 -6.04 12.98 -6.75
C TYR A 52 -4.70 12.93 -7.46
N ALA A 53 -4.64 12.39 -8.68
CA ALA A 53 -3.42 12.25 -9.46
C ALA A 53 -3.33 13.32 -10.56
N HIS A 54 -2.11 13.54 -11.05
CA HIS A 54 -1.79 14.38 -12.21
C HIS A 54 -0.90 13.57 -13.17
N PRO A 55 -0.82 13.88 -14.48
CA PRO A 55 0.04 13.13 -15.41
C PRO A 55 1.48 12.86 -14.93
N ARG A 56 2.06 13.78 -14.15
CA ARG A 56 3.41 13.70 -13.57
C ARG A 56 3.48 13.31 -12.10
N SER A 57 2.35 13.05 -11.45
CA SER A 57 2.35 12.66 -10.04
C SER A 57 1.21 11.75 -9.66
N ILE A 58 1.52 10.69 -8.91
CA ILE A 58 0.51 9.75 -8.42
C ILE A 58 -0.36 10.33 -7.30
N ILE A 59 0.16 11.33 -6.57
CA ILE A 59 -0.55 12.10 -5.53
C ILE A 59 -0.25 13.59 -5.75
N ALA A 60 -1.13 14.25 -6.47
CA ALA A 60 -1.11 15.69 -6.71
C ALA A 60 -2.08 16.46 -5.78
N ASP A 61 -3.18 15.82 -5.38
CA ASP A 61 -4.10 16.32 -4.36
C ASP A 61 -4.14 15.32 -3.20
N PHE A 62 -3.47 15.69 -2.11
CA PHE A 62 -3.32 14.83 -0.93
C PHE A 62 -4.66 14.60 -0.21
N ASP A 63 -5.47 15.64 -0.07
CA ASP A 63 -6.73 15.57 0.67
C ASP A 63 -7.73 14.67 -0.08
N ALA A 64 -7.80 14.80 -1.40
CA ALA A 64 -8.62 13.93 -2.24
C ALA A 64 -8.18 12.45 -2.13
N ALA A 65 -6.87 12.18 -2.10
CA ALA A 65 -6.34 10.84 -1.88
C ALA A 65 -6.69 10.31 -0.48
N ALA A 66 -6.54 11.13 0.57
CA ALA A 66 -6.82 10.76 1.94
C ALA A 66 -8.30 10.44 2.17
N VAL A 67 -9.20 11.25 1.62
CA VAL A 67 -10.65 10.98 1.65
C VAL A 67 -10.98 9.68 0.92
N THR A 68 -10.35 9.45 -0.23
CA THR A 68 -10.54 8.22 -1.02
C THR A 68 -10.08 7.00 -0.21
N LEU A 69 -8.88 7.04 0.37
CA LEU A 69 -8.37 5.95 1.20
C LEU A 69 -9.27 5.67 2.41
N LYS A 70 -9.69 6.72 3.14
CA LYS A 70 -10.60 6.59 4.29
C LYS A 70 -11.93 5.95 3.90
N ARG A 71 -12.48 6.26 2.73
CA ARG A 71 -13.73 5.67 2.22
C ARG A 71 -13.57 4.25 1.68
N LEU A 72 -12.38 3.91 1.17
CA LEU A 72 -12.08 2.56 0.70
C LEU A 72 -12.07 1.56 1.86
N LEU A 73 -11.58 1.97 3.03
CA LEU A 73 -11.44 1.10 4.18
C LEU A 73 -12.79 0.93 4.92
N PRO A 74 -13.34 -0.30 5.02
CA PRO A 74 -14.58 -0.52 5.75
C PRO A 74 -14.39 -0.22 7.24
N SER A 75 -15.46 0.21 7.91
CA SER A 75 -15.42 0.63 9.31
C SER A 75 -14.96 -0.47 10.28
N SER A 76 -15.20 -1.74 9.94
CA SER A 76 -14.68 -2.90 10.67
C SER A 76 -13.16 -3.02 10.58
N MET A 77 -12.56 -2.60 9.46
CA MET A 77 -11.12 -2.65 9.22
C MET A 77 -10.42 -1.40 9.77
N MET A 78 -11.07 -0.24 9.79
CA MET A 78 -10.54 0.94 10.51
C MET A 78 -10.24 0.63 11.99
N LYS A 79 -11.04 -0.24 12.64
CA LYS A 79 -10.76 -0.72 14.00
C LYS A 79 -9.54 -1.64 14.11
N LYS A 80 -9.18 -2.36 13.03
CA LYS A 80 -7.96 -3.17 12.95
C LYS A 80 -6.72 -2.33 12.60
N LEU A 81 -6.89 -1.22 11.89
CA LEU A 81 -5.78 -0.35 11.47
C LEU A 81 -4.97 0.22 12.64
N PHE A 82 -5.58 0.43 13.81
CA PHE A 82 -4.91 0.99 14.99
C PHE A 82 -3.69 0.18 15.47
N SER A 83 -3.55 -1.09 15.06
CA SER A 83 -2.42 -1.97 15.39
C SER A 83 -1.70 -2.56 14.18
N SER A 84 -2.11 -2.21 12.95
CA SER A 84 -1.65 -2.88 11.74
C SER A 84 -0.65 -2.06 10.92
N ILE A 85 0.02 -2.77 10.01
CA ILE A 85 0.90 -2.24 8.98
C ILE A 85 0.07 -2.01 7.72
N ALA A 86 0.22 -0.85 7.08
CA ALA A 86 -0.26 -0.61 5.72
C ALA A 86 0.83 -0.96 4.70
N LEU A 87 0.46 -1.77 3.71
CA LEU A 87 1.28 -2.05 2.53
C LEU A 87 0.64 -1.30 1.36
N LEU A 88 1.25 -0.20 0.94
CA LEU A 88 0.76 0.60 -0.17
C LEU A 88 1.54 0.24 -1.43
N GLN A 89 0.85 -0.30 -2.42
CA GLN A 89 1.44 -0.71 -3.69
C GLN A 89 1.05 0.26 -4.79
N ILE A 90 2.05 0.87 -5.43
CA ILE A 90 1.84 1.87 -6.48
C ILE A 90 1.84 1.18 -7.84
N MET A 91 0.66 1.14 -8.45
CA MET A 91 0.44 0.39 -9.69
C MET A 91 0.79 1.20 -10.93
N ASP A 92 0.51 2.51 -10.90
CA ASP A 92 0.76 3.44 -12.01
C ASP A 92 1.96 4.35 -11.71
N LEU A 93 3.14 3.75 -11.55
CA LEU A 93 4.37 4.51 -11.31
C LEU A 93 4.64 5.48 -12.50
N PRO A 94 5.00 6.75 -12.24
CA PRO A 94 5.50 7.63 -13.30
C PRO A 94 6.78 7.04 -13.95
N GLU A 95 7.07 7.42 -15.20
CA GLU A 95 8.24 6.90 -15.94
C GLU A 95 9.57 7.16 -15.20
N ASP A 96 9.69 8.33 -14.56
CA ASP A 96 10.86 8.72 -13.77
C ASP A 96 10.84 8.13 -12.33
N GLY A 97 9.86 7.28 -12.02
CA GLY A 97 9.60 6.79 -10.68
C GLY A 97 8.97 7.85 -9.77
N LEU A 98 8.96 7.56 -8.46
CA LEU A 98 8.47 8.51 -7.46
C LEU A 98 9.57 9.43 -6.99
N THR A 99 9.28 10.73 -6.95
CA THR A 99 10.11 11.70 -6.25
C THR A 99 10.10 11.44 -4.74
N GLU A 100 11.10 11.94 -4.02
CA GLU A 100 11.13 11.82 -2.55
C GLU A 100 9.95 12.54 -1.87
N VAL A 101 9.43 13.61 -2.50
CA VAL A 101 8.24 14.32 -2.02
C VAL A 101 7.01 13.43 -2.14
N GLU A 102 6.83 12.75 -3.26
CA GLU A 102 5.72 11.81 -3.45
C GLU A 102 5.81 10.60 -2.53
N LYS A 103 7.01 10.05 -2.31
CA LYS A 103 7.20 8.99 -1.32
C LYS A 103 6.78 9.45 0.06
N ARG A 104 7.12 10.69 0.45
CA ARG A 104 6.71 11.25 1.74
C ARG A 104 5.19 11.44 1.82
N ALA A 105 4.57 11.99 0.79
CA ALA A 105 3.12 12.15 0.72
C ALA A 105 2.41 10.80 0.79
N LEU A 106 2.90 9.75 0.12
CA LEU A 106 2.32 8.41 0.19
C LEU A 106 2.48 7.76 1.57
N LEU A 107 3.62 7.96 2.25
CA LEU A 107 3.79 7.51 3.63
C LEU A 107 2.79 8.22 4.56
N GLU A 108 2.65 9.54 4.42
CA GLU A 108 1.73 10.37 5.19
C GLU A 108 0.26 9.99 4.93
N LEU A 109 -0.08 9.68 3.68
CA LEU A 109 -1.39 9.17 3.30
C LEU A 109 -1.73 7.87 4.03
N GLY A 110 -0.75 6.97 4.17
CA GLY A 110 -0.92 5.78 5.00
C GLY A 110 -1.20 6.14 6.46
N TYR A 111 -0.41 7.03 7.06
CA TYR A 111 -0.59 7.44 8.47
C TYR A 111 -1.93 8.13 8.75
N GLU A 112 -2.48 8.87 7.78
CA GLU A 112 -3.84 9.46 7.87
C GLU A 112 -4.96 8.41 8.04
N SER A 113 -4.69 7.16 7.69
CA SER A 113 -5.62 6.04 7.94
C SER A 113 -5.48 5.43 9.35
N SER A 114 -4.66 6.00 10.23
CA SER A 114 -4.39 5.55 11.61
C SER A 114 -3.58 4.25 11.74
N VAL A 115 -2.80 3.89 10.71
CA VAL A 115 -1.83 2.79 10.79
C VAL A 115 -0.56 3.19 11.52
N GLN A 116 0.07 2.22 12.20
CA GLN A 116 1.32 2.48 12.93
C GLN A 116 2.54 2.52 12.01
N ASN A 117 2.53 1.73 10.93
CA ASN A 117 3.63 1.63 9.98
C ASN A 117 3.10 1.56 8.55
N VAL A 118 3.84 2.17 7.63
CA VAL A 118 3.53 2.18 6.20
C VAL A 118 4.77 1.71 5.44
N ILE A 119 4.59 0.79 4.50
CA ILE A 119 5.64 0.33 3.59
C ILE A 119 5.14 0.56 2.17
N LEU A 120 5.93 1.25 1.35
CA LEU A 120 5.63 1.50 -0.05
C LEU A 120 6.26 0.43 -0.94
N PHE A 121 5.50 -0.03 -1.93
CA PHE A 121 5.93 -0.97 -2.95
C PHE A 121 5.65 -0.45 -4.36
N ASP A 122 6.45 -0.88 -5.33
CA ASP A 122 6.12 -0.72 -6.74
C ASP A 122 5.12 -1.79 -7.22
N HIS A 123 4.70 -1.69 -8.48
CA HIS A 123 3.78 -2.64 -9.11
C HIS A 123 4.31 -4.08 -9.12
N ALA A 124 5.63 -4.29 -9.05
CA ALA A 124 6.28 -5.60 -9.02
C ALA A 124 6.44 -6.15 -7.59
N GLY A 125 6.12 -5.36 -6.55
CA GLY A 125 6.24 -5.75 -5.15
C GLY A 125 7.63 -5.54 -4.56
N ASN A 126 8.48 -4.71 -5.18
CA ASN A 126 9.75 -4.27 -4.60
C ASN A 126 9.53 -3.08 -3.67
N ALA A 127 10.22 -3.03 -2.55
CA ALA A 127 10.08 -1.94 -1.60
C ALA A 127 10.65 -0.62 -2.16
N LEU A 128 9.83 0.42 -2.21
CA LEU A 128 10.21 1.78 -2.61
C LEU A 128 10.76 2.62 -1.44
N THR A 129 10.53 2.16 -0.23
CA THR A 129 11.00 2.77 1.02
C THR A 129 11.70 1.73 1.88
N LYS A 130 12.78 2.11 2.56
CA LYS A 130 13.31 1.28 3.65
C LYS A 130 12.25 1.24 4.75
N ALA A 131 11.65 0.07 5.00
CA ALA A 131 10.68 -0.09 6.06
C ALA A 131 11.29 0.43 7.38
N ARG A 132 10.62 1.39 8.04
CA ARG A 132 10.86 1.61 9.46
C ARG A 132 10.18 0.44 10.17
N VAL A 133 10.88 -0.69 10.23
CA VAL A 133 10.43 -1.80 11.08
C VAL A 133 10.45 -1.24 12.50
N PRO A 134 9.33 -1.22 13.24
CA PRO A 134 9.38 -0.81 14.63
C PRO A 134 10.42 -1.68 15.33
N PRO A 135 11.30 -1.11 16.17
CA PRO A 135 12.26 -1.91 16.91
C PRO A 135 11.50 -3.00 17.65
N ASN A 136 11.96 -4.25 17.53
CA ASN A 136 11.45 -5.35 18.32
C ASN A 136 11.42 -4.86 19.78
N ILE A 137 10.23 -4.85 20.38
CA ILE A 137 10.14 -4.73 21.83
C ILE A 137 10.61 -6.11 22.32
N GLU A 138 11.90 -6.21 22.63
CA GLU A 138 12.48 -7.36 23.37
C GLU A 138 11.87 -7.47 24.76
#